data_AF-A0A848ZJA9-F1
#
_entry.id   AF-A0A848ZJA9-F1
#
_cell.length_a   1.000
_cell.length_b   1.000
_cell.length_c   1.000
_cell.angle_alpha   90.00
_cell.angle_beta   90.00
_cell.angle_gamma   90.00
#
_symmetry.space_group_name_H-M   'P 1'
#
loop_
_entity.id
_entity.type
_entity.pdbx_description
1 polymer ?
#
loop_
_entity_poly.entity_id
_entity_poly.type
_entity_poly.pdbx_seq_one_letter_code
_entity_poly.pdbx_strand_id
1 'polypeptide(L)'
;MKKFEDLSYYEILEIPVEASSYEIREAYKEALSIYTEDSLTTYSLFADDERDIILGKVEEAFLTLIDEVKRADYDRMLVDSGRLDEQILLGKRRGKTEQLFPSNKVTYSNAVSNMVRKKIEEKDVEHIARKILSEERVSGTDLKRLREAIGIRQEEVFEITRITVSVLDAIENDQLDNLPPLIYLKNFLKQYAEILQLDSEKVIEGYTKNIELSQKTS
;
A
#
# COMPACT_ATOMS: atom_id res chain seq x y z
N MET A 1 -30.74 -0.76 -2.33
CA MET A 1 -29.31 -1.12 -2.52
C MET A 1 -29.15 -1.51 -3.98
N LYS A 2 -28.11 -1.02 -4.67
CA LYS A 2 -27.81 -1.48 -6.04
C LYS A 2 -27.52 -2.99 -6.01
N LYS A 3 -27.92 -3.72 -7.04
CA LYS A 3 -27.52 -5.13 -7.17
C LYS A 3 -26.05 -5.18 -7.56
N PHE A 4 -25.35 -6.23 -7.16
CA PHE A 4 -23.94 -6.44 -7.50
C PHE A 4 -23.70 -6.38 -9.03
N GLU A 5 -24.66 -6.90 -9.80
CA GLU A 5 -24.68 -6.87 -11.28
C GLU A 5 -24.72 -5.46 -11.88
N ASP A 6 -25.16 -4.46 -11.10
CA ASP A 6 -25.29 -3.07 -11.53
C ASP A 6 -24.08 -2.21 -11.11
N LEU A 7 -23.07 -2.79 -10.47
CA LEU A 7 -21.87 -2.08 -10.06
C LEU A 7 -20.94 -1.86 -11.25
N SER A 8 -20.33 -0.68 -11.29
CA SER A 8 -19.21 -0.41 -12.19
C SER A 8 -17.97 -1.19 -11.77
N TYR A 9 -17.00 -1.34 -12.67
CA TYR A 9 -15.74 -2.02 -12.37
C TYR A 9 -14.94 -1.33 -11.28
N TYR A 10 -15.08 -0.01 -11.15
CA TYR A 10 -14.52 0.79 -10.05
C TYR A 10 -15.20 0.49 -8.72
N GLU A 11 -16.53 0.33 -8.71
CA GLU A 11 -17.29 -0.06 -7.52
C GLU A 11 -17.01 -1.53 -7.13
N ILE A 12 -16.85 -2.44 -8.10
CA ILE A 12 -16.53 -3.86 -7.86
C ILE A 12 -15.14 -4.02 -7.23
N LEU A 13 -14.15 -3.26 -7.68
CA LEU A 13 -12.81 -3.25 -7.09
C LEU A 13 -12.66 -2.24 -5.94
N GLU A 14 -13.72 -1.54 -5.55
CA GLU A 14 -13.72 -0.53 -4.49
C GLU A 14 -12.62 0.56 -4.63
N ILE A 15 -12.36 0.99 -5.87
CA ILE A 15 -11.32 1.96 -6.20
C ILE A 15 -11.89 3.22 -6.88
N PRO A 16 -11.23 4.38 -6.74
CA PRO A 16 -11.63 5.58 -7.46
C PRO A 16 -11.35 5.47 -8.97
N VAL A 17 -12.06 6.26 -9.79
CA VAL A 17 -11.86 6.28 -11.24
C VAL A 17 -10.49 6.80 -11.65
N GLU A 18 -9.79 7.51 -10.77
CA GLU A 18 -8.42 7.99 -10.97
C GLU A 18 -7.35 6.99 -10.48
N ALA A 19 -7.75 5.78 -10.05
CA ALA A 19 -6.84 4.78 -9.50
C ALA A 19 -5.70 4.46 -10.47
N SER A 20 -4.49 4.40 -9.94
CA SER A 20 -3.30 3.98 -10.70
C SER A 20 -3.37 2.50 -11.07
N SER A 21 -2.65 2.08 -12.11
CA SER A 21 -2.51 0.66 -12.49
C SER A 21 -2.01 -0.20 -11.33
N TYR A 22 -1.25 0.39 -10.41
CA TYR A 22 -0.80 -0.25 -9.19
C TYR A 22 -1.95 -0.53 -8.23
N GLU A 23 -2.78 0.48 -7.95
CA GLU A 23 -3.96 0.35 -7.07
C GLU A 23 -4.99 -0.63 -7.62
N ILE A 24 -5.15 -0.69 -8.95
CA ILE A 24 -6.00 -1.68 -9.62
C ILE A 24 -5.50 -3.11 -9.36
N ARG A 25 -4.17 -3.36 -9.43
CA ARG A 25 -3.59 -4.68 -9.14
C ARG A 25 -3.76 -5.08 -7.68
N GLU A 26 -3.60 -4.14 -6.76
CA GLU A 26 -3.73 -4.43 -5.33
C GLU A 26 -5.20 -4.71 -4.96
N ALA A 27 -6.13 -3.90 -5.47
CA ALA A 27 -7.56 -4.15 -5.29
C ALA A 27 -8.00 -5.52 -5.84
N TYR A 28 -7.44 -5.94 -6.98
CA TYR A 28 -7.69 -7.27 -7.53
C TYR A 28 -7.19 -8.39 -6.60
N LYS A 29 -5.97 -8.28 -6.07
CA LYS A 29 -5.43 -9.26 -5.10
C LYS A 29 -6.26 -9.30 -3.81
N GLU A 30 -6.67 -8.15 -3.30
CA GLU A 30 -7.49 -8.04 -2.09
C GLU A 30 -8.84 -8.74 -2.31
N ALA A 31 -9.51 -8.43 -3.42
CA ALA A 31 -10.75 -9.10 -3.82
C ALA A 31 -10.56 -10.62 -3.92
N LEU A 32 -9.49 -11.11 -4.56
CA LEU A 32 -9.21 -12.55 -4.59
C LEU A 32 -9.00 -13.13 -3.19
N SER A 33 -8.32 -12.44 -2.28
CA SER A 33 -8.08 -12.95 -0.93
C SER A 33 -9.37 -13.09 -0.10
N ILE A 34 -10.38 -12.25 -0.35
CA ILE A 34 -11.68 -12.30 0.32
C ILE A 34 -12.50 -13.52 -0.13
N TYR A 35 -12.38 -13.91 -1.40
CA TYR A 35 -13.22 -14.94 -2.03
C TYR A 35 -12.50 -16.28 -2.30
N THR A 36 -11.19 -16.38 -2.03
CA THR A 36 -10.39 -17.62 -2.12
C THR A 36 -10.44 -18.46 -0.86
N GLU A 37 -10.03 -19.73 -0.98
CA GLU A 37 -10.32 -20.82 -0.04
C GLU A 37 -9.73 -20.69 1.38
N ASP A 38 -8.88 -19.71 1.65
CA ASP A 38 -8.26 -19.55 2.98
C ASP A 38 -8.99 -18.55 3.89
N SER A 39 -10.00 -17.83 3.38
CA SER A 39 -10.81 -16.89 4.16
C SER A 39 -12.01 -17.60 4.79
N LEU A 40 -11.79 -18.21 5.98
CA LEU A 40 -12.75 -18.99 6.77
C LEU A 40 -14.11 -18.31 7.04
N THR A 41 -14.25 -17.02 6.77
CA THR A 41 -15.45 -16.19 7.02
C THR A 41 -16.43 -16.09 5.84
N THR A 42 -15.98 -16.28 4.60
CA THR A 42 -16.83 -16.09 3.39
C THR A 42 -17.62 -17.35 3.01
N TYR A 43 -17.12 -18.52 3.43
CA TYR A 43 -17.70 -19.84 3.17
C TYR A 43 -19.10 -20.09 3.71
N SER A 44 -19.53 -19.29 4.68
CA SER A 44 -20.86 -19.42 5.28
C SER A 44 -21.89 -18.45 4.68
N LEU A 45 -21.49 -17.54 3.79
CA LEU A 45 -22.33 -16.41 3.33
C LEU A 45 -22.84 -16.52 1.89
N PHE A 46 -22.19 -17.29 1.00
CA PHE A 46 -22.57 -17.43 -0.40
C PHE A 46 -22.57 -18.89 -0.87
N ALA A 47 -23.46 -19.23 -1.80
CA ALA A 47 -23.43 -20.53 -2.49
C ALA A 47 -22.26 -20.57 -3.51
N ASP A 48 -21.79 -21.77 -3.85
CA ASP A 48 -20.59 -21.93 -4.69
C ASP A 48 -20.75 -21.35 -6.11
N ASP A 49 -21.97 -21.33 -6.65
CA ASP A 49 -22.32 -20.72 -7.93
C ASP A 49 -22.30 -19.19 -7.91
N GLU A 50 -22.76 -18.55 -6.82
CA GLU A 50 -22.69 -17.10 -6.65
C GLU A 50 -21.24 -16.62 -6.51
N ARG A 51 -20.37 -17.42 -5.89
CA ARG A 51 -18.94 -17.13 -5.73
C ARG A 51 -18.22 -17.05 -7.07
N ASP A 52 -18.47 -18.03 -7.95
CA ASP A 52 -17.87 -18.07 -9.28
C ASP A 52 -18.29 -16.86 -10.12
N ILE A 53 -19.54 -16.42 -9.97
CA ILE A 53 -20.05 -15.20 -10.62
C ILE A 53 -19.32 -13.95 -10.11
N ILE A 54 -19.13 -13.84 -8.79
CA ILE A 54 -18.42 -12.70 -8.17
C ILE A 54 -16.96 -12.67 -8.63
N LEU A 55 -16.26 -13.81 -8.56
CA LEU A 55 -14.86 -13.92 -8.98
C LEU A 55 -14.69 -13.59 -10.48
N GLY A 56 -15.57 -14.12 -11.33
CA GLY A 56 -15.55 -13.80 -12.77
C GLY A 56 -15.74 -12.30 -13.04
N LYS A 57 -16.59 -11.62 -12.25
CA LYS A 57 -16.79 -10.17 -12.37
C LYS A 57 -15.61 -9.35 -11.86
N VAL A 58 -14.97 -9.80 -10.79
CA VAL A 58 -13.74 -9.18 -10.25
C VAL A 58 -12.60 -9.28 -11.29
N GLU A 59 -12.46 -10.45 -11.94
CA GLU A 59 -11.47 -10.65 -13.00
C GLU A 59 -11.78 -9.79 -14.23
N GLU A 60 -13.03 -9.73 -14.69
CA GLU A 60 -13.47 -8.89 -15.81
C GLU A 60 -13.19 -7.39 -15.54
N ALA A 61 -13.47 -6.93 -14.31
CA ALA A 61 -13.19 -5.58 -13.87
C ALA A 61 -11.68 -5.29 -13.92
N PHE A 62 -10.85 -6.18 -13.37
CA PHE A 62 -9.40 -6.03 -13.39
C PHE A 62 -8.83 -5.97 -14.81
N LEU A 63 -9.19 -6.94 -15.68
CA LEU A 63 -8.68 -7.02 -17.05
C LEU A 63 -9.08 -5.82 -17.92
N THR A 64 -10.20 -5.19 -17.60
CA THR A 64 -10.65 -3.98 -18.28
C THR A 64 -9.91 -2.75 -17.75
N LEU A 65 -9.77 -2.60 -16.44
CA LEU A 65 -9.19 -1.40 -15.83
C LEU A 65 -7.66 -1.35 -15.90
N ILE A 66 -6.98 -2.49 -15.97
CA ILE A 66 -5.51 -2.54 -16.04
C ILE A 66 -4.96 -2.15 -17.42
N ASP A 67 -5.77 -2.31 -18.47
CA ASP A 67 -5.46 -1.94 -19.85
C ASP A 67 -5.95 -0.52 -20.12
N GLU A 68 -5.04 0.40 -20.43
CA GLU A 68 -5.37 1.82 -20.60
C GLU A 68 -6.37 2.07 -21.73
N VAL A 69 -6.33 1.28 -22.80
CA VAL A 69 -7.23 1.43 -23.94
C VAL A 69 -8.63 0.95 -23.57
N LYS A 70 -8.73 -0.24 -22.97
CA LYS A 70 -10.02 -0.79 -22.52
C LYS A 70 -10.65 0.05 -21.43
N ARG A 71 -9.85 0.58 -20.50
CA ARG A 71 -10.31 1.49 -19.45
C ARG A 71 -10.89 2.77 -20.04
N ALA A 72 -10.19 3.38 -21.01
CA ALA A 72 -10.69 4.60 -21.65
C ALA A 72 -12.01 4.38 -22.40
N ASP A 73 -12.17 3.24 -23.08
CA ASP A 73 -13.43 2.89 -23.75
C ASP A 73 -14.55 2.59 -22.75
N TYR A 74 -14.22 1.93 -21.63
CA TYR A 74 -15.16 1.69 -20.54
C TYR A 74 -15.61 2.99 -19.86
N ASP A 75 -14.68 3.92 -19.60
CA ASP A 75 -14.98 5.24 -19.04
C ASP A 75 -15.91 6.04 -19.95
N ARG A 76 -15.67 5.99 -21.27
CA ARG A 76 -16.55 6.61 -22.27
C ARG A 76 -17.95 6.01 -22.22
N MET A 77 -18.06 4.68 -22.13
CA MET A 77 -19.35 3.99 -22.00
C MET A 77 -20.09 4.39 -20.71
N LEU A 78 -19.38 4.55 -19.59
CA LEU A 78 -19.98 4.98 -18.33
C LEU A 78 -20.52 6.43 -18.38
N VAL A 79 -19.83 7.33 -19.09
CA VAL A 79 -20.30 8.69 -19.32
C VAL A 79 -21.50 8.72 -20.25
N ASP A 80 -21.43 8.00 -21.38
CA ASP A 80 -22.52 7.94 -22.37
C ASP A 80 -23.81 7.36 -21.79
N SER A 81 -23.69 6.41 -20.85
CA SER A 81 -24.81 5.82 -20.13
C SER A 81 -25.31 6.67 -18.95
N GLY A 82 -24.66 7.80 -18.67
CA GLY A 82 -25.00 8.70 -17.54
C GLY A 82 -24.71 8.10 -16.17
N ARG A 83 -23.94 7.00 -16.09
CA ARG A 83 -23.56 6.32 -14.84
C ARG A 83 -22.32 6.93 -14.19
N LEU A 84 -21.58 7.77 -14.91
CA LEU A 84 -20.42 8.53 -14.44
C LEU A 84 -20.52 9.99 -14.87
N ASP A 85 -20.32 10.93 -13.94
CA ASP A 85 -20.26 12.37 -14.25
C ASP A 85 -18.92 12.68 -14.92
N GLU A 86 -18.96 13.22 -16.15
CA GLU A 86 -17.80 13.60 -16.96
C GLU A 86 -16.82 14.51 -16.20
N GLN A 87 -17.31 15.29 -15.23
CA GLN A 87 -16.46 16.14 -14.40
C GLN A 87 -15.57 15.37 -13.40
N ILE A 88 -15.88 14.10 -13.13
CA ILE A 88 -15.06 13.21 -12.30
C ILE A 88 -13.84 12.75 -13.12
N LEU A 89 -14.03 12.36 -14.39
CA LEU A 89 -12.92 12.05 -15.31
C LEU A 89 -12.00 13.25 -15.55
N LEU A 90 -12.56 14.47 -15.56
CA LEU A 90 -11.82 15.73 -15.70
C LEU A 90 -11.25 16.27 -14.36
N GLY A 91 -11.37 15.52 -13.26
CA GLY A 91 -10.76 15.83 -11.96
C GLY A 91 -11.36 17.02 -11.20
N LYS A 92 -12.61 17.45 -11.52
CA LYS A 92 -13.22 18.69 -10.98
C LYS A 92 -14.29 18.50 -9.91
N ARG A 93 -14.83 17.30 -9.69
CA ARG A 93 -15.80 17.02 -8.61
C ARG A 93 -15.40 15.79 -7.79
N ARG A 94 -14.80 16.02 -6.63
CA ARG A 94 -14.69 15.01 -5.57
C ARG A 94 -16.05 14.82 -4.91
N GLY A 95 -16.88 13.94 -5.46
CA GLY A 95 -18.16 13.54 -4.89
C GLY A 95 -17.97 12.37 -3.92
N LYS A 96 -18.39 12.54 -2.66
CA LYS A 96 -18.38 11.51 -1.61
C LYS A 96 -19.12 10.26 -2.09
N THR A 97 -18.42 9.13 -2.21
CA THR A 97 -19.06 7.81 -2.27
C THR A 97 -19.46 7.38 -0.86
N GLU A 98 -20.70 6.92 -0.70
CA GLU A 98 -21.21 6.36 0.54
C GLU A 98 -20.42 5.09 0.86
N GLN A 99 -19.60 5.16 1.92
CA GLN A 99 -18.69 4.11 2.34
C GLN A 99 -19.46 2.96 2.99
N LEU A 100 -19.39 1.76 2.41
CA LEU A 100 -19.77 0.51 3.07
C LEU A 100 -18.62 -0.07 3.91
N PHE A 101 -17.38 0.31 3.60
CA PHE A 101 -16.18 0.01 4.39
C PHE A 101 -15.33 1.27 4.58
N PRO A 102 -14.75 1.49 5.78
CA PRO A 102 -14.01 2.71 6.07
C PRO A 102 -12.62 2.69 5.40
N SER A 103 -12.54 3.10 4.13
CA SER A 103 -11.27 3.39 3.46
C SER A 103 -11.17 4.89 3.16
N ASN A 104 -10.62 5.65 4.11
CA ASN A 104 -10.12 7.00 3.85
C ASN A 104 -8.59 6.92 3.89
N LYS A 105 -7.90 6.81 2.75
CA LYS A 105 -6.42 6.90 2.66
C LYS A 105 -5.85 8.16 3.33
N VAL A 106 -6.58 9.29 3.26
CA VAL A 106 -6.21 10.53 3.97
C VAL A 106 -6.41 10.42 5.49
N THR A 107 -7.46 9.73 5.95
CA THR A 107 -7.65 9.47 7.39
C THR A 107 -6.66 8.44 7.91
N TYR A 108 -6.29 7.44 7.11
CA TYR A 108 -5.32 6.40 7.50
C TYR A 108 -3.90 6.93 7.57
N SER A 109 -3.43 7.64 6.53
CA SER A 109 -2.15 8.38 6.57
C SER A 109 -2.08 9.33 7.77
N ASN A 110 -3.17 10.06 8.05
CA ASN A 110 -3.25 10.92 9.23
C ASN A 110 -3.29 10.13 10.55
N ALA A 111 -3.98 8.99 10.61
CA ALA A 111 -4.09 8.15 11.79
C ALA A 111 -2.77 7.46 12.12
N VAL A 112 -2.08 6.90 11.12
CA VAL A 112 -0.73 6.35 11.26
C VAL A 112 0.23 7.46 11.68
N SER A 113 0.23 8.62 11.00
CA SER A 113 1.07 9.77 11.40
C SER A 113 0.82 10.22 12.84
N ASN A 114 -0.45 10.29 13.27
CA ASN A 114 -0.81 10.64 14.65
C ASN A 114 -0.41 9.53 15.65
N MET A 115 -0.52 8.26 15.26
CA MET A 115 -0.10 7.11 16.06
C MET A 115 1.42 7.09 16.24
N VAL A 116 2.18 7.29 15.16
CA VAL A 116 3.65 7.37 15.21
C VAL A 116 4.07 8.50 16.14
N ARG A 117 3.50 9.71 16.00
CA ARG A 117 3.79 10.85 16.90
C ARG A 117 3.49 10.55 18.36
N LYS A 118 2.42 9.81 18.65
CA LYS A 118 2.08 9.44 20.03
C LYS A 118 3.02 8.37 20.60
N LYS A 119 3.42 7.40 19.78
CA LYS A 119 4.29 6.29 20.17
C LYS A 119 5.76 6.67 20.28
N ILE A 120 6.24 7.62 19.48
CA ILE A 120 7.63 8.08 19.54
C ILE A 120 7.95 8.79 20.87
N GLU A 121 6.92 9.33 21.54
CA GLU A 121 7.01 9.94 22.87
C GLU A 121 7.11 8.89 24.00
N GLU A 122 6.89 7.60 23.70
CA GLU A 122 7.13 6.51 24.66
C GLU A 122 8.64 6.32 24.85
N LYS A 123 9.08 6.28 26.11
CA LYS A 123 10.51 6.27 26.49
C LYS A 123 11.32 5.16 25.82
N ASP A 124 10.71 4.01 25.59
CA ASP A 124 11.37 2.84 24.99
C ASP A 124 11.63 3.04 23.50
N VAL A 125 10.69 3.67 22.78
CA VAL A 125 10.81 3.98 21.34
C VAL A 125 11.84 5.09 21.12
N GLU A 126 11.79 6.15 21.92
CA GLU A 126 12.78 7.25 21.87
C GLU A 126 14.21 6.74 22.13
N HIS A 127 14.38 5.79 23.06
CA HIS A 127 15.67 5.18 23.34
C HIS A 127 16.21 4.40 22.13
N ILE A 128 15.37 3.61 21.45
CA ILE A 128 15.76 2.88 20.24
C ILE A 128 16.17 3.86 19.14
N ALA A 129 15.34 4.87 18.85
CA ALA A 129 15.62 5.87 17.82
C ALA A 129 16.95 6.61 18.07
N ARG A 130 17.20 7.06 19.31
CA ARG A 130 18.47 7.69 19.68
C ARG A 130 19.66 6.77 19.50
N LYS A 131 19.52 5.49 19.87
CA LYS A 131 20.59 4.51 19.68
C LYS A 131 20.96 4.40 18.20
N ILE A 132 19.97 4.22 17.33
CA ILE A 132 20.16 4.13 15.87
C ILE A 132 20.89 5.35 15.33
N LEU A 133 20.47 6.56 15.73
CA LEU A 133 21.08 7.81 15.25
C LEU A 133 22.48 8.09 15.82
N SER A 134 22.84 7.43 16.92
CA SER A 134 24.18 7.56 17.54
C SER A 134 25.22 6.61 16.96
N GLU A 135 24.77 5.53 16.30
CA GLU A 135 25.66 4.56 15.68
C GLU A 135 26.15 5.05 14.31
N GLU A 136 27.37 4.67 13.96
CA GLU A 136 27.98 5.03 12.67
C GLU A 136 27.40 4.22 11.49
N ARG A 137 26.71 3.12 11.81
CA ARG A 137 26.07 2.21 10.85
C ARG A 137 24.63 2.00 11.29
N VAL A 138 23.75 1.83 10.31
CA VAL A 138 22.34 1.50 10.54
C VAL A 138 22.06 0.21 9.79
N SER A 139 21.64 -0.84 10.49
CA SER A 139 21.24 -2.09 9.84
C SER A 139 19.75 -2.09 9.51
N GLY A 140 19.35 -2.96 8.58
CA GLY A 140 17.94 -3.25 8.35
C GLY A 140 17.21 -3.68 9.62
N THR A 141 17.89 -4.48 10.44
CA THR A 141 17.30 -5.00 11.68
C THR A 141 17.02 -3.91 12.72
N ASP A 142 17.79 -2.82 12.70
CA ASP A 142 17.54 -1.65 13.55
C ASP A 142 16.26 -0.92 13.14
N LEU A 143 16.08 -0.71 11.83
CA LEU A 143 14.87 -0.09 11.28
C LEU A 143 13.62 -0.93 11.56
N LYS A 144 13.73 -2.25 11.37
CA LYS A 144 12.67 -3.22 11.71
C LYS A 144 12.27 -3.13 13.19
N ARG A 145 13.26 -3.16 14.08
CA ARG A 145 13.03 -3.11 15.53
C ARG A 145 12.31 -1.82 15.93
N LEU A 146 12.71 -0.69 15.36
CA LEU A 146 12.05 0.58 15.63
C LEU A 146 10.60 0.58 15.11
N ARG A 147 10.38 0.12 13.88
CA ARG A 147 9.03 0.01 13.30
C ARG A 147 8.11 -0.83 14.18
N GLU A 148 8.56 -2.00 14.61
CA GLU A 148 7.79 -2.92 15.45
C GLU A 148 7.52 -2.34 16.85
N ALA A 149 8.48 -1.60 17.43
CA ALA A 149 8.27 -0.88 18.69
C ALA A 149 7.19 0.21 18.55
N ILE A 150 7.18 0.94 17.43
CA ILE A 150 6.11 1.90 17.09
C ILE A 150 4.79 1.15 16.83
N GLY A 151 4.85 -0.13 16.43
CA GLY A 151 3.68 -0.99 16.18
C GLY A 151 3.08 -0.81 14.80
N ILE A 152 3.89 -0.38 13.83
CA ILE A 152 3.48 -0.20 12.43
C ILE A 152 3.78 -1.50 11.68
N ARG A 153 2.82 -2.01 10.91
CA ARG A 153 3.07 -3.16 10.01
C ARG A 153 3.63 -2.71 8.67
N GLN A 154 4.31 -3.59 7.96
CA GLN A 154 4.91 -3.27 6.66
C GLN A 154 3.85 -2.85 5.63
N GLU A 155 2.64 -3.41 5.70
CA GLU A 155 1.49 -3.04 4.86
C GLU A 155 1.08 -1.59 5.09
N GLU A 156 1.20 -1.07 6.31
CA GLU A 156 0.87 0.32 6.63
C GLU A 156 1.93 1.28 6.08
N VAL A 157 3.20 0.89 6.13
CA VAL A 157 4.30 1.63 5.49
C VAL A 157 4.10 1.65 3.98
N PHE A 158 3.72 0.52 3.41
CA PHE A 158 3.41 0.38 1.99
C PHE A 158 2.22 1.28 1.56
N GLU A 159 1.13 1.33 2.33
CA GLU A 159 -0.01 2.20 2.01
C GLU A 159 0.35 3.69 1.98
N ILE A 160 1.36 4.11 2.76
CA ILE A 160 1.79 5.51 2.82
C ILE A 160 2.86 5.84 1.77
N THR A 161 3.84 4.95 1.57
CA THR A 161 5.04 5.23 0.75
C THR A 161 5.00 4.59 -0.64
N ARG A 162 4.11 3.61 -0.84
CA ARG A 162 4.11 2.68 -1.97
C ARG A 162 5.40 1.87 -2.14
N ILE A 163 6.24 1.79 -1.10
CA ILE A 163 7.35 0.84 -1.05
C ILE A 163 6.75 -0.54 -0.78
N THR A 164 6.90 -1.46 -1.73
CA THR A 164 6.33 -2.82 -1.61
C THR A 164 6.87 -3.54 -0.38
N VAL A 165 6.06 -4.41 0.23
CA VAL A 165 6.45 -5.25 1.38
C VAL A 165 7.73 -6.06 1.09
N SER A 166 7.90 -6.58 -0.13
CA SER A 166 9.13 -7.30 -0.52
C SER A 166 10.39 -6.43 -0.46
N VAL A 167 10.29 -5.15 -0.83
CA VAL A 167 11.42 -4.21 -0.72
C VAL A 167 11.67 -3.82 0.74
N LEU A 168 10.61 -3.61 1.53
CA LEU A 168 10.74 -3.36 2.97
C LEU A 168 11.41 -4.55 3.69
N ASP A 169 11.02 -5.78 3.35
CA ASP A 169 11.64 -7.00 3.87
C ASP A 169 13.11 -7.14 3.46
N ALA A 170 13.43 -6.84 2.19
CA ALA A 170 14.82 -6.83 1.73
C ALA A 170 15.67 -5.80 2.47
N ILE A 171 15.13 -4.61 2.74
CA ILE A 171 15.78 -3.57 3.54
C ILE A 171 15.94 -4.03 4.99
N GLU A 172 14.88 -4.51 5.62
CA GLU A 172 14.86 -4.86 7.04
C GLU A 172 15.72 -6.08 7.41
N ASN A 173 15.99 -6.96 6.45
CA ASN A 173 16.84 -8.13 6.64
C ASN A 173 18.21 -8.01 5.95
N ASP A 174 18.59 -6.80 5.49
CA ASP A 174 19.85 -6.53 4.79
C ASP A 174 20.13 -7.51 3.62
N GLN A 175 19.08 -7.91 2.88
CA GLN A 175 19.18 -8.88 1.76
C GLN A 175 19.79 -8.24 0.52
N LEU A 176 21.12 -8.10 0.50
CA LEU A 176 21.87 -7.36 -0.53
C LEU A 176 21.48 -7.70 -1.97
N ASP A 177 21.26 -8.98 -2.27
CA ASP A 177 20.91 -9.46 -3.62
C ASP A 177 19.50 -9.03 -4.08
N ASN A 178 18.61 -8.79 -3.13
CA ASN A 178 17.22 -8.39 -3.36
C ASN A 178 17.00 -6.88 -3.17
N LEU A 179 18.04 -6.13 -2.78
CA LEU A 179 17.94 -4.69 -2.64
C LEU A 179 17.74 -4.02 -4.02
N PRO A 180 16.90 -2.98 -4.09
CA PRO A 180 16.77 -2.19 -5.32
C PRO A 180 18.09 -1.45 -5.63
N PRO A 181 18.28 -0.97 -6.87
CA PRO A 181 19.46 -0.20 -7.22
C PRO A 181 19.65 1.00 -6.29
N LEU A 182 20.91 1.31 -5.94
CA LEU A 182 21.28 2.26 -4.88
C LEU A 182 20.55 3.61 -4.96
N ILE A 183 20.31 4.13 -6.18
CA ILE A 183 19.58 5.39 -6.40
C ILE A 183 18.15 5.30 -5.84
N TYR A 184 17.43 4.21 -6.12
CA TYR A 184 16.09 3.97 -5.61
C TYR A 184 16.08 3.62 -4.13
N LEU A 185 17.06 2.81 -3.70
CA LEU A 185 17.22 2.44 -2.29
C LEU A 185 17.33 3.68 -1.39
N LYS A 186 18.13 4.69 -1.78
CA LYS A 186 18.24 5.95 -1.02
C LYS A 186 16.90 6.66 -0.89
N ASN A 187 16.10 6.69 -1.95
CA ASN A 187 14.77 7.30 -1.90
C ASN A 187 13.79 6.51 -1.01
N PHE A 188 13.88 5.18 -1.01
CA PHE A 188 13.07 4.33 -0.13
C PHE A 188 13.48 4.47 1.34
N LEU A 189 14.78 4.49 1.63
CA LEU A 189 15.31 4.74 2.98
C LEU A 189 14.89 6.11 3.49
N LYS A 190 14.90 7.14 2.64
CA LYS A 190 14.39 8.47 2.99
C LYS A 190 12.93 8.43 3.43
N GLN A 191 12.05 7.91 2.57
CA GLN A 191 10.61 7.82 2.87
C GLN A 191 10.33 6.98 4.11
N TYR A 192 11.08 5.89 4.30
CA TYR A 192 10.91 5.03 5.45
C TYR A 192 11.38 5.71 6.75
N ALA A 193 12.53 6.41 6.72
CA ALA A 193 13.03 7.20 7.84
C ALA A 193 12.05 8.31 8.25
N GLU A 194 11.42 8.99 7.28
CA GLU A 194 10.40 10.00 7.54
C GLU A 194 9.19 9.42 8.30
N ILE A 195 8.73 8.21 7.94
CA ILE A 195 7.66 7.52 8.69
C ILE A 195 8.10 7.17 10.11
N LEU A 196 9.34 6.70 10.28
CA LEU A 196 9.90 6.36 11.59
C LEU A 196 10.32 7.60 12.41
N GLN A 197 10.14 8.81 11.86
CA GLN A 197 10.61 10.08 12.41
C GLN A 197 12.10 10.09 12.77
N LEU A 198 12.89 9.41 11.96
CA LEU A 198 14.34 9.45 12.03
C LEU A 198 14.89 10.53 11.10
N ASP A 199 16.11 10.98 11.39
CA ASP A 199 16.87 11.80 10.44
C ASP A 199 17.18 10.97 9.18
N SER A 200 16.61 11.37 8.05
CA SER A 200 16.72 10.64 6.79
C SER A 200 18.15 10.59 6.26
N GLU A 201 18.93 11.65 6.45
CA GLU A 201 20.32 11.70 5.97
C GLU A 201 21.17 10.69 6.73
N LYS A 202 21.02 10.66 8.06
CA LYS A 202 21.70 9.68 8.92
C LYS A 202 21.36 8.24 8.59
N VAL A 203 20.08 7.94 8.35
CA VAL A 203 19.65 6.58 7.97
C VAL A 203 20.25 6.19 6.62
N ILE A 204 20.20 7.08 5.62
CA ILE A 204 20.76 6.81 4.30
C ILE A 204 22.27 6.57 4.36
N GLU A 205 23.01 7.45 5.04
CA GLU A 205 24.46 7.33 5.19
C GLU A 205 24.85 6.06 5.95
N GLY A 206 24.24 5.83 7.12
CA GLY A 206 24.53 4.70 7.98
C GLY A 206 24.20 3.35 7.33
N TYR A 207 23.08 3.27 6.60
CA TYR A 207 22.68 2.06 5.89
C TYR A 207 23.57 1.81 4.67
N THR A 208 23.88 2.85 3.89
CA THR A 208 24.81 2.73 2.75
C THR A 208 26.19 2.24 3.23
N LYS A 209 26.68 2.75 4.36
CA LYS A 209 27.92 2.28 4.97
C LYS A 209 27.85 0.81 5.41
N ASN A 210 26.70 0.38 5.95
CA ASN A 210 26.48 -1.00 6.37
C ASN A 210 26.58 -2.00 5.19
N ILE A 211 25.94 -1.68 4.07
CA ILE A 211 25.96 -2.54 2.87
C ILE A 211 27.33 -2.56 2.19
N GLU A 212 28.06 -1.44 2.13
CA GLU A 212 29.40 -1.36 1.53
C GLU A 212 30.44 -2.22 2.27
N LEU A 213 30.34 -2.31 3.60
CA LEU A 213 31.22 -3.16 4.42
C LEU A 213 30.89 -4.64 4.24
N SER A 214 29.59 -4.97 4.15
CA SER A 214 29.13 -6.34 3.94
C SER A 214 29.57 -6.88 2.58
N GLN A 215 29.59 -6.03 1.55
CA GLN A 215 30.11 -6.39 0.22
C GLN A 215 31.65 -6.55 0.15
N LYS A 216 32.40 -5.95 1.08
CA LYS A 216 33.88 -6.11 1.14
C LYS A 216 34.32 -7.37 1.88
N THR A 217 33.38 -8.03 2.58
CA THR A 217 33.66 -9.18 3.44
C THR A 217 33.17 -10.50 2.81
N SER A 218 32.36 -10.42 1.75
CA SER A 218 31.97 -11.54 0.87
C SER A 218 32.91 -11.66 -0.34
#